data_AF-A0A7X7C082-F1
#
_entry.id   AF-A0A7X7C082-F1
#
_cell.length_a   1.000
_cell.length_b   1.000
_cell.length_c   1.000
_cell.angle_alpha   90.00
_cell.angle_beta   90.00
_cell.angle_gamma   90.00
#
_symmetry.space_group_name_H-M   'P 1'
#
loop_
_entity.id
_entity.type
_entity.pdbx_description
1 polymer ?
#
loop_
_entity_poly.entity_id
_entity_poly.type
_entity_poly.pdbx_seq_one_letter_code
_entity_poly.pdbx_strand_id
1 'polypeptide(L)'
;MPLPEIIKAELLKIDNDKKLLICYSEDYKEKSLIIRYGVSPENSEFNSSIEQFWVGAKLNIIDCAIDDDGYLVPTYIILEPDYLIDASAIAECFQDYLISPLHYFRNKLETIENRSYLLLGNLANYFLDELIFSDEIEKVTFNDAFLSSFKQSPFEYTSCQDIQSDTDFRTFMNNARQRFNNIKRVIKDDFPKRGINIDNCTLEPSFFSAKYGFQGRLDMLYTHPNTTNASIIELKSGKLPYPSHDNTKIGLNHKVQTYVYRLMIDSVFGRSKHNVNASILYAAASTPGENIRKATLNSVIEKSILNLRNQIIINEYKIIHGNTDSVEELFNTMFHQTKSNQRLPQFYINRINKIESILSDCSYIEKTYFYRYIKFISRELYHQKIGDIEYETPTGVASLWNTKFSERAKAL
;
A
#
# COMPACT_ATOMS: atom_id res chain seq x y z
N MET A 1 8.62 33.18 -10.00
CA MET A 1 7.48 32.69 -9.19
C MET A 1 7.85 31.30 -8.72
N PRO A 2 7.71 30.96 -7.43
CA PRO A 2 8.03 29.60 -6.97
C PRO A 2 7.10 28.60 -7.65
N LEU A 3 7.64 27.47 -8.08
CA LEU A 3 6.83 26.39 -8.65
C LEU A 3 5.92 25.81 -7.55
N PRO A 4 4.67 25.43 -7.88
CA PRO A 4 3.83 24.73 -6.93
C PRO A 4 4.44 23.36 -6.58
N GLU A 5 4.12 22.86 -5.39
CA GLU A 5 4.59 21.55 -4.92
C GLU A 5 4.10 20.40 -5.82
N ILE A 6 2.92 20.58 -6.43
CA ILE A 6 2.28 19.62 -7.33
C ILE A 6 1.79 20.39 -8.57
N ILE A 7 2.15 19.91 -9.75
CA ILE A 7 1.56 20.33 -11.02
C ILE A 7 0.73 19.15 -11.54
N LYS A 8 -0.59 19.36 -11.68
CA LYS A 8 -1.47 18.40 -12.35
C LYS A 8 -1.35 18.60 -13.85
N ALA A 9 -1.09 17.52 -14.57
CA ALA A 9 -0.83 17.59 -15.99
C ALA A 9 -1.47 16.43 -16.75
N GLU A 10 -1.82 16.65 -18.01
CA GLU A 10 -2.26 15.61 -18.95
C GLU A 10 -1.18 15.40 -20.00
N LEU A 11 -0.81 14.15 -20.25
CA LEU A 11 0.27 13.79 -21.17
C LEU A 11 -0.19 13.94 -22.63
N LEU A 12 0.43 14.86 -23.37
CA LEU A 12 0.11 15.08 -24.79
C LEU A 12 1.03 14.27 -25.72
N LYS A 13 2.32 14.15 -25.36
CA LYS A 13 3.31 13.45 -26.17
C LYS A 13 4.52 13.03 -25.33
N ILE A 14 5.13 11.91 -25.71
CA ILE A 14 6.39 11.41 -25.17
C ILE A 14 7.48 11.50 -26.26
N ASP A 15 8.64 12.06 -25.92
CA ASP A 15 9.86 12.04 -26.72
C ASP A 15 10.92 11.22 -25.97
N ASN A 16 10.98 9.92 -26.28
CA ASN A 16 11.87 8.98 -25.60
C ASN A 16 13.35 9.26 -25.87
N ASP A 17 13.69 9.74 -27.07
CA ASP A 17 15.07 10.02 -27.47
C ASP A 17 15.66 11.16 -26.64
N LYS A 18 14.85 12.20 -26.39
CA LYS A 18 15.25 13.35 -25.56
C LYS A 18 14.89 13.21 -24.09
N LYS A 19 14.17 12.14 -23.73
CA LYS A 19 13.57 11.90 -22.42
C LYS A 19 12.70 13.06 -21.94
N LEU A 20 11.77 13.48 -22.79
CA LEU A 20 10.84 14.58 -22.50
C LEU A 20 9.39 14.09 -22.53
N LEU A 21 8.60 14.58 -21.57
CA LEU A 21 7.15 14.53 -21.59
C LEU A 21 6.63 15.93 -21.92
N ILE A 22 5.73 16.00 -22.90
CA ILE A 22 5.04 17.23 -23.27
C ILE A 22 3.63 17.12 -22.73
N CYS A 23 3.27 18.01 -21.82
CA CYS A 23 2.01 17.95 -21.10
C CYS A 23 1.22 19.25 -21.19
N TYR A 24 -0.09 19.13 -21.04
CA TYR A 24 -1.01 20.24 -20.79
C TYR A 24 -1.28 20.36 -19.29
N SER A 25 -1.47 21.58 -18.78
CA SER A 25 -1.96 21.82 -17.43
C SER A 25 -2.87 23.03 -17.45
N GLU A 26 -4.02 22.94 -16.77
CA GLU A 26 -4.97 24.05 -16.70
C GLU A 26 -4.38 25.31 -16.05
N ASP A 27 -3.39 25.15 -15.18
CA ASP A 27 -2.70 26.27 -14.52
C ASP A 27 -1.71 26.97 -15.48
N TYR A 28 -1.41 26.37 -16.63
CA TYR A 28 -0.39 26.82 -17.59
C TYR A 28 -0.91 26.85 -19.05
N LYS A 29 -2.16 27.28 -19.26
CA LYS A 29 -2.90 27.17 -20.55
C LYS A 29 -2.17 27.70 -21.79
N GLU A 30 -1.29 28.68 -21.65
CA GLU A 30 -0.62 29.34 -22.78
C GLU A 30 0.65 28.61 -23.27
N LYS A 31 1.15 27.60 -22.54
CA LYS A 31 2.38 26.89 -22.90
C LYS A 31 2.27 25.39 -22.59
N SER A 32 2.75 24.56 -23.51
CA SER A 32 3.00 23.15 -23.20
C SER A 32 4.10 23.05 -22.14
N LEU A 33 3.83 22.29 -21.08
CA LEU A 33 4.83 21.96 -20.06
C LEU A 33 5.77 20.91 -20.64
N ILE A 34 7.07 21.19 -20.59
CA ILE A 34 8.10 20.24 -21.00
C ILE A 34 8.77 19.73 -19.73
N ILE A 35 8.68 18.42 -19.52
CA ILE A 35 9.13 17.73 -18.32
C ILE A 35 10.23 16.76 -18.72
N ARG A 36 11.42 16.88 -18.13
CA ARG A 36 12.53 15.97 -18.38
C ARG A 36 12.54 14.84 -17.35
N TYR A 37 12.64 13.61 -17.85
CA TYR A 37 12.83 12.42 -17.03
C TYR A 37 14.18 11.75 -17.31
N GLY A 38 14.55 10.78 -16.48
CA GLY A 38 15.83 10.08 -16.60
C GLY A 38 17.04 10.85 -16.11
N VAL A 39 16.84 11.90 -15.31
CA VAL A 39 17.90 12.66 -14.64
C VAL A 39 18.27 11.92 -13.34
N SER A 40 19.57 11.69 -13.11
CA SER A 40 20.06 10.96 -11.94
C SER A 40 20.79 11.90 -10.98
N PRO A 41 20.49 11.86 -9.67
CA PRO A 41 19.62 10.90 -8.98
C PRO A 41 18.14 11.31 -8.92
N GLU A 42 17.69 12.34 -9.65
CA GLU A 42 16.40 13.03 -9.44
C GLU A 42 15.18 12.16 -9.76
N ASN A 43 15.11 11.52 -10.93
CA ASN A 43 13.94 10.76 -11.35
C ASN A 43 14.24 9.56 -12.27
N SER A 44 15.51 9.15 -12.38
CA SER A 44 15.92 8.04 -13.22
C SER A 44 15.26 6.69 -12.89
N GLU A 45 14.82 6.50 -11.65
CA GLU A 45 14.06 5.34 -11.18
C GLU A 45 12.73 5.15 -11.93
N PHE A 46 12.16 6.23 -12.48
CA PHE A 46 10.87 6.20 -13.16
C PHE A 46 10.95 5.81 -14.65
N ASN A 47 12.15 5.72 -15.26
CA ASN A 47 12.31 5.50 -16.71
C ASN A 47 11.47 4.31 -17.21
N SER A 48 11.57 3.18 -16.50
CA SER A 48 10.87 1.94 -16.86
C SER A 48 9.35 2.05 -16.92
N SER A 49 8.73 2.92 -16.11
CA SER A 49 7.29 3.14 -16.17
C SER A 49 6.94 4.23 -17.18
N ILE A 50 7.70 5.32 -17.24
CA ILE A 50 7.44 6.46 -18.12
C ILE A 50 7.42 6.05 -19.60
N GLU A 51 8.34 5.17 -20.01
CA GLU A 51 8.41 4.64 -21.38
C GLU A 51 7.17 3.83 -21.79
N GLN A 52 6.29 3.49 -20.83
CA GLN A 52 5.04 2.76 -21.04
C GLN A 52 3.79 3.62 -20.80
N PHE A 53 3.93 4.93 -20.56
CA PHE A 53 2.78 5.83 -20.43
C PHE A 53 2.06 6.01 -21.77
N TRP A 54 0.82 6.52 -21.72
CA TRP A 54 -0.01 6.76 -22.89
C TRP A 54 -0.47 8.22 -22.97
N VAL A 55 -0.73 8.70 -24.20
CA VAL A 55 -1.31 10.02 -24.43
C VAL A 55 -2.70 10.09 -23.80
N GLY A 56 -3.00 11.21 -23.14
CA GLY A 56 -4.22 11.43 -22.35
C GLY A 56 -4.09 10.99 -20.89
N ALA A 57 -2.98 10.36 -20.49
CA ALA A 57 -2.77 9.96 -19.11
C ALA A 57 -2.67 11.19 -18.18
N LYS A 58 -3.32 11.11 -17.01
CA LYS A 58 -3.22 12.13 -15.97
C LYS A 58 -1.97 11.91 -15.14
N LEU A 59 -1.23 12.98 -14.87
CA LEU A 59 0.03 12.96 -14.14
C LEU A 59 -0.02 13.96 -12.98
N ASN A 60 0.51 13.56 -11.82
CA ASN A 60 1.00 14.51 -10.83
C ASN A 60 2.52 14.61 -10.95
N ILE A 61 2.99 15.83 -11.18
CA ILE A 61 4.40 16.18 -11.30
C ILE A 61 4.78 16.91 -10.01
N ILE A 62 5.66 16.31 -9.20
CA ILE A 62 5.83 16.69 -7.80
C ILE A 62 7.28 17.13 -7.53
N ASP A 63 7.43 18.24 -6.79
CA ASP A 63 8.70 18.85 -6.39
C ASP A 63 9.65 19.05 -7.57
N CYS A 64 9.33 20.05 -8.40
CA CYS A 64 10.08 20.35 -9.61
C CYS A 64 11.18 21.38 -9.39
N ALA A 65 12.33 21.13 -10.01
CA ALA A 65 13.31 22.15 -10.37
C ALA A 65 13.16 22.53 -11.84
N ILE A 66 13.81 23.62 -12.26
CA ILE A 66 13.97 23.98 -13.67
C ILE A 66 15.44 23.76 -14.02
N ASP A 67 15.71 23.04 -15.10
CA ASP A 67 17.08 22.86 -15.62
C ASP A 67 17.54 24.07 -16.47
N ASP A 68 18.78 24.02 -16.93
CA ASP A 68 19.39 25.10 -17.73
C ASP A 68 18.68 25.33 -19.08
N ASP A 69 17.99 24.30 -19.61
CA ASP A 69 17.21 24.39 -20.85
C ASP A 69 15.79 24.95 -20.60
N GLY A 70 15.43 25.21 -19.35
CA GLY A 70 14.12 25.72 -18.95
C GLY A 70 13.04 24.64 -18.79
N TYR A 71 13.41 23.36 -18.76
CA TYR A 71 12.48 22.24 -18.58
C TYR A 71 12.29 21.90 -17.11
N LEU A 72 11.12 21.35 -16.79
CA LEU A 72 10.80 20.88 -15.45
C LEU A 72 11.48 19.54 -15.18
N VAL A 73 12.26 19.47 -14.10
CA VAL A 73 12.86 18.22 -13.58
C VAL A 73 12.18 17.87 -12.26
N PRO A 74 11.19 16.98 -12.27
CA PRO A 74 10.46 16.58 -11.07
C PRO A 74 11.24 15.57 -10.25
N THR A 75 11.00 15.56 -8.94
CA THR A 75 11.46 14.49 -8.04
C THR A 75 10.59 13.24 -8.17
N TYR A 76 9.27 13.41 -8.35
CA TYR A 76 8.34 12.30 -8.53
C TYR A 76 7.37 12.56 -9.69
N ILE A 77 7.07 11.50 -10.44
CA ILE A 77 6.09 11.49 -11.53
C ILE A 77 5.09 10.38 -11.21
N ILE A 78 3.83 10.73 -10.95
CA ILE A 78 2.78 9.80 -10.55
C ILE A 78 1.74 9.69 -11.66
N LEU A 79 1.53 8.49 -12.19
CA LEU A 79 0.59 8.18 -13.28
C LEU A 79 -0.82 7.90 -12.77
N GLU A 80 -1.87 8.46 -13.35
CA GLU A 80 -3.27 8.27 -12.90
C GLU A 80 -3.40 8.34 -11.36
N PRO A 81 -3.03 9.47 -10.74
CA PRO A 81 -2.96 9.60 -9.28
C PRO A 81 -4.30 9.39 -8.57
N ASP A 82 -5.41 9.47 -9.30
CA ASP A 82 -6.77 9.21 -8.79
C ASP A 82 -7.05 7.72 -8.56
N TYR A 83 -6.29 6.82 -9.21
CA TYR A 83 -6.34 5.40 -8.90
C TYR A 83 -5.56 5.14 -7.59
N LEU A 84 -6.28 5.17 -6.47
CA LEU A 84 -5.69 4.93 -5.16
C LEU A 84 -5.40 3.45 -4.94
N ILE A 85 -4.16 3.12 -4.59
CA ILE A 85 -3.71 1.77 -4.20
C ILE A 85 -3.61 1.69 -2.68
N ASP A 86 -4.08 0.59 -2.08
CA ASP A 86 -3.96 0.36 -0.64
C ASP A 86 -2.49 0.21 -0.22
N ALA A 87 -2.11 0.82 0.91
CA ALA A 87 -0.75 0.76 1.46
C ALA A 87 -0.27 -0.68 1.68
N SER A 88 -1.15 -1.58 2.12
CA SER A 88 -0.86 -3.00 2.28
C SER A 88 -0.67 -3.71 0.94
N ALA A 89 -1.46 -3.38 -0.08
CA ALA A 89 -1.38 -4.01 -1.40
C ALA A 89 -0.06 -3.69 -2.13
N ILE A 90 0.39 -2.42 -2.07
CA ILE A 90 1.71 -2.05 -2.61
C ILE A 90 2.84 -2.65 -1.77
N ALA A 91 2.71 -2.69 -0.45
CA ALA A 91 3.70 -3.31 0.43
C ALA A 91 3.92 -4.81 0.11
N GLU A 92 2.85 -5.55 -0.19
CA GLU A 92 2.95 -6.96 -0.58
C GLU A 92 3.64 -7.18 -1.93
N CYS A 93 3.85 -6.13 -2.73
CA CYS A 93 4.65 -6.19 -3.95
C CYS A 93 6.16 -6.10 -3.68
N PHE A 94 6.57 -5.86 -2.43
CA PHE A 94 7.95 -5.76 -1.98
C PHE A 94 8.32 -6.91 -1.04
N GLN A 95 8.44 -8.11 -1.60
CA GLN A 95 8.88 -9.28 -0.85
C GLN A 95 10.41 -9.37 -0.86
N ASP A 96 11.02 -9.86 0.22
CA ASP A 96 12.48 -10.03 0.29
C ASP A 96 13.05 -10.89 -0.85
N TYR A 97 12.24 -11.82 -1.37
CA TYR A 97 12.63 -12.71 -2.46
C TYR A 97 12.35 -12.14 -3.86
N LEU A 98 11.43 -11.17 -3.99
CA LEU A 98 11.01 -10.62 -5.27
C LEU A 98 10.24 -9.31 -5.08
N ILE A 99 10.67 -8.26 -5.78
CA ILE A 99 9.92 -7.02 -5.93
C ILE A 99 9.30 -7.03 -7.33
N SER A 100 7.98 -6.99 -7.42
CA SER A 100 7.29 -7.12 -8.72
C SER A 100 5.88 -6.54 -8.66
N PRO A 101 5.44 -5.76 -9.67
CA PRO A 101 4.06 -5.30 -9.76
C PRO A 101 3.09 -6.48 -10.01
N LEU A 102 3.59 -7.64 -10.45
CA LEU A 102 2.78 -8.84 -10.67
C LEU A 102 2.27 -9.48 -9.38
N HIS A 103 2.85 -9.13 -8.21
CA HIS A 103 2.25 -9.50 -6.93
C HIS A 103 0.85 -8.89 -6.76
N TYR A 104 0.65 -7.65 -7.22
CA TYR A 104 -0.66 -7.01 -7.18
C TYR A 104 -1.68 -7.76 -8.04
N PHE A 105 -1.30 -8.10 -9.27
CA PHE A 105 -2.14 -8.87 -10.19
C PHE A 105 -2.47 -10.27 -9.64
N ARG A 106 -1.44 -11.01 -9.20
CA ARG A 106 -1.60 -12.35 -8.62
C ARG A 106 -2.53 -12.34 -7.41
N ASN A 107 -2.37 -11.38 -6.50
CA ASN A 107 -3.15 -11.33 -5.27
C ASN A 107 -4.66 -11.18 -5.53
N LYS A 108 -5.07 -10.59 -6.67
CA LYS A 108 -6.49 -10.52 -7.09
C LYS A 108 -7.09 -11.88 -7.48
N LEU A 109 -6.23 -12.87 -7.76
CA LEU A 109 -6.62 -14.22 -8.16
C LEU A 109 -6.63 -15.20 -6.98
N GLU A 110 -6.02 -14.81 -5.85
CA GLU A 110 -5.96 -15.67 -4.66
C GLU A 110 -7.25 -15.59 -3.86
N THR A 111 -7.70 -16.73 -3.34
CA THR A 111 -8.81 -16.79 -2.40
C THR A 111 -8.40 -16.22 -1.05
N ILE A 112 -9.25 -15.42 -0.43
CA ILE A 112 -9.06 -14.99 0.96
C ILE A 112 -9.14 -16.23 1.86
N GLU A 113 -8.04 -16.59 2.50
CA GLU A 113 -8.00 -17.74 3.41
C GLU A 113 -8.40 -17.33 4.83
N ASN A 114 -9.07 -18.22 5.58
CA ASN A 114 -9.29 -18.06 7.01
C ASN A 114 -8.21 -18.83 7.79
N ARG A 115 -7.11 -18.15 8.15
CA ARG A 115 -5.92 -18.73 8.77
C ARG A 115 -5.67 -18.20 10.18
N SER A 116 -5.06 -19.04 11.01
CA SER A 116 -4.74 -18.72 12.42
C SER A 116 -3.92 -17.43 12.57
N TYR A 117 -2.98 -17.16 11.66
CA TYR A 117 -2.16 -15.94 11.72
C TYR A 117 -2.94 -14.67 11.38
N LEU A 118 -3.99 -14.76 10.54
CA LEU A 118 -4.88 -13.64 10.26
C LEU A 118 -5.77 -13.34 11.46
N LEU A 119 -6.34 -14.39 12.08
CA LEU A 119 -7.08 -14.25 13.34
C LEU A 119 -6.22 -13.62 14.44
N LEU A 120 -4.95 -14.05 14.55
CA LEU A 120 -4.02 -13.49 15.53
C LEU A 120 -3.68 -12.02 15.22
N GLY A 121 -3.66 -11.62 13.95
CA GLY A 121 -3.56 -10.22 13.51
C GLY A 121 -4.72 -9.38 13.98
N ASN A 122 -5.94 -9.78 13.62
CA ASN A 122 -7.16 -9.06 13.99
C ASN A 122 -7.29 -8.97 15.51
N LEU A 123 -7.01 -10.06 16.23
CA LEU A 123 -7.05 -10.12 17.67
C LEU A 123 -6.00 -9.21 18.32
N ALA A 124 -4.79 -9.11 17.76
CA ALA A 124 -3.77 -8.21 18.26
C ALA A 124 -4.15 -6.73 18.09
N ASN A 125 -4.77 -6.36 16.96
CA ASN A 125 -5.32 -5.02 16.77
C ASN A 125 -6.45 -4.74 17.77
N TYR A 126 -7.36 -5.69 17.95
CA TYR A 126 -8.40 -5.57 18.97
C TYR A 126 -7.82 -5.38 20.40
N PHE A 127 -6.75 -6.09 20.75
CA PHE A 127 -6.07 -5.88 22.04
C PHE A 127 -5.46 -4.50 22.17
N LEU A 128 -4.86 -3.96 21.09
CA LEU A 128 -4.32 -2.60 21.08
C LEU A 128 -5.43 -1.58 21.37
N ASP A 129 -6.59 -1.75 20.74
CA ASP A 129 -7.75 -0.86 20.91
C ASP A 129 -8.29 -0.90 22.33
N GLU A 130 -8.60 -2.09 22.85
CA GLU A 130 -9.12 -2.28 24.21
C GLU A 130 -8.17 -1.72 25.28
N LEU A 131 -6.85 -1.85 25.07
CA LEU A 131 -5.86 -1.38 26.04
C LEU A 131 -5.64 0.14 25.98
N ILE A 132 -5.77 0.77 24.81
CA ILE A 132 -5.61 2.23 24.67
C ILE A 132 -6.85 2.98 25.15
N PHE A 133 -8.04 2.46 24.90
CA PHE A 133 -9.29 3.09 25.34
C PHE A 133 -9.69 2.76 26.78
N SER A 134 -8.90 1.98 27.51
CA SER A 134 -9.19 1.65 28.90
C SER A 134 -8.76 2.75 29.88
N ASP A 135 -9.69 3.19 30.72
CA ASP A 135 -9.40 4.07 31.86
C ASP A 135 -8.44 3.41 32.88
N GLU A 136 -8.50 2.08 32.99
CA GLU A 136 -7.72 1.28 33.93
C GLU A 136 -7.11 0.06 33.24
N ILE A 137 -6.06 0.28 32.43
CA ILE A 137 -5.34 -0.74 31.65
C ILE A 137 -5.02 -2.00 32.47
N GLU A 138 -4.71 -1.85 33.76
CA GLU A 138 -4.38 -2.96 34.66
C GLU A 138 -5.53 -3.96 34.83
N LYS A 139 -6.78 -3.47 34.84
CA LYS A 139 -7.99 -4.29 34.99
C LYS A 139 -8.35 -5.06 33.72
N VAL A 140 -7.87 -4.63 32.55
CA VAL A 140 -8.10 -5.36 31.29
C VAL A 140 -7.40 -6.71 31.37
N THR A 141 -8.17 -7.79 31.27
CA THR A 141 -7.66 -9.17 31.28
C THR A 141 -7.70 -9.79 29.89
N PHE A 142 -6.77 -10.71 29.62
CA PHE A 142 -6.76 -11.44 28.35
C PHE A 142 -8.05 -12.23 28.10
N ASN A 143 -8.61 -12.86 29.14
CA ASN A 143 -9.78 -13.73 28.96
C ASN A 143 -11.00 -12.92 28.52
N ASP A 144 -11.20 -11.74 29.12
CA ASP A 144 -12.33 -10.87 28.78
C ASP A 144 -12.16 -10.28 27.38
N ALA A 145 -10.97 -9.73 27.08
CA ALA A 145 -10.67 -9.19 25.74
C ALA A 145 -10.79 -10.26 24.66
N PHE A 146 -10.26 -11.47 24.89
CA PHE A 146 -10.39 -12.58 23.95
C PHE A 146 -11.86 -12.97 23.73
N LEU A 147 -12.63 -13.11 24.82
CA LEU A 147 -14.04 -13.47 24.72
C LEU A 147 -14.86 -12.41 23.96
N SER A 148 -14.57 -11.13 24.19
CA SER A 148 -15.20 -10.03 23.45
C SER A 148 -14.85 -10.08 21.96
N SER A 149 -13.59 -10.29 21.60
CA SER A 149 -13.18 -10.47 20.20
C SER A 149 -13.84 -11.70 19.56
N PHE A 150 -13.90 -12.82 20.26
CA PHE A 150 -14.56 -14.04 19.77
C PHE A 150 -16.04 -13.80 19.46
N LYS A 151 -16.75 -13.04 20.31
CA LYS A 151 -18.15 -12.70 20.09
C LYS A 151 -18.39 -11.81 18.86
N GLN A 152 -17.41 -11.03 18.44
CA GLN A 152 -17.52 -10.17 17.24
C GLN A 152 -17.31 -10.95 15.94
N SER A 153 -16.52 -12.03 15.98
CA SER A 153 -16.15 -12.81 14.78
C SER A 153 -16.24 -14.33 15.02
N PRO A 154 -17.38 -14.85 15.50
CA PRO A 154 -17.49 -16.25 15.93
C PRO A 154 -17.32 -17.24 14.76
N PHE A 155 -17.73 -16.86 13.55
CA PHE A 155 -17.61 -17.71 12.36
C PHE A 155 -16.15 -17.85 11.93
N GLU A 156 -15.37 -16.78 11.99
CA GLU A 156 -13.96 -16.77 11.65
C GLU A 156 -13.17 -17.69 12.59
N TYR A 157 -13.42 -17.64 13.89
CA TYR A 157 -12.77 -18.56 14.84
C TYR A 157 -13.20 -20.01 14.63
N THR A 158 -14.50 -20.27 14.48
CA THR A 158 -15.04 -21.65 14.42
C THR A 158 -14.83 -22.35 13.07
N SER A 159 -14.64 -21.61 11.97
CA SER A 159 -14.37 -22.15 10.64
C SER A 159 -12.87 -22.24 10.30
N CYS A 160 -12.00 -21.75 11.17
CA CYS A 160 -10.55 -21.76 10.92
C CYS A 160 -9.97 -23.17 11.14
N GLN A 161 -9.59 -23.82 10.05
CA GLN A 161 -9.03 -25.17 10.07
C GLN A 161 -7.74 -25.27 10.88
N ASP A 162 -6.92 -24.21 10.89
CA ASP A 162 -5.64 -24.17 11.60
C ASP A 162 -5.80 -24.26 13.14
N ILE A 163 -6.99 -24.04 13.70
CA ILE A 163 -7.27 -24.08 15.14
C ILE A 163 -8.44 -24.99 15.49
N GLN A 164 -8.81 -25.91 14.58
CA GLN A 164 -9.96 -26.79 14.76
C GLN A 164 -9.72 -27.86 15.85
N SER A 165 -8.48 -28.30 16.01
CA SER A 165 -8.12 -29.29 17.04
C SER A 165 -7.89 -28.62 18.40
N ASP A 166 -8.16 -29.32 19.51
CA ASP A 166 -7.92 -28.80 20.87
C ASP A 166 -6.45 -28.37 21.07
N THR A 167 -5.50 -29.15 20.53
CA THR A 167 -4.06 -28.85 20.62
C THR A 167 -3.69 -27.57 19.89
N ASP A 168 -4.20 -27.39 18.66
CA ASP A 168 -3.90 -26.21 17.86
C ASP A 168 -4.58 -24.97 18.45
N PHE A 169 -5.82 -25.11 18.93
CA PHE A 169 -6.54 -24.04 19.61
C PHE A 169 -5.79 -23.59 20.88
N ARG A 170 -5.31 -24.52 21.72
CA ARG A 170 -4.48 -24.17 22.89
C ARG A 170 -3.20 -23.45 22.50
N THR A 171 -2.56 -23.86 21.42
CA THR A 171 -1.35 -23.20 20.88
C THR A 171 -1.66 -21.77 20.43
N PHE A 172 -2.76 -21.59 19.70
CA PHE A 172 -3.27 -20.29 19.29
C PHE A 172 -3.56 -19.40 20.51
N MET A 173 -4.25 -19.92 21.52
CA MET A 173 -4.56 -19.21 22.76
C MET A 173 -3.31 -18.76 23.53
N ASN A 174 -2.29 -19.61 23.60
CA ASN A 174 -1.01 -19.25 24.23
C ASN A 174 -0.29 -18.14 23.47
N ASN A 175 -0.27 -18.22 22.13
CA ASN A 175 0.29 -17.18 21.29
C ASN A 175 -0.48 -15.86 21.46
N ALA A 176 -1.81 -15.90 21.43
CA ALA A 176 -2.66 -14.74 21.65
C ALA A 176 -2.42 -14.09 23.03
N ARG A 177 -2.33 -14.88 24.09
CA ARG A 177 -2.02 -14.39 25.44
C ARG A 177 -0.65 -13.72 25.51
N GLN A 178 0.34 -14.29 24.83
CA GLN A 178 1.67 -13.67 24.71
C GLN A 178 1.58 -12.31 24.00
N ARG A 179 0.84 -12.20 22.88
CA ARG A 179 0.65 -10.93 22.16
C ARG A 179 -0.04 -9.90 23.05
N PHE A 180 -1.13 -10.28 23.74
CA PHE A 180 -1.82 -9.41 24.70
C PHE A 180 -0.89 -8.85 25.76
N ASN A 181 -0.12 -9.72 26.43
CA ASN A 181 0.81 -9.31 27.48
C ASN A 181 1.89 -8.37 26.95
N ASN A 182 2.42 -8.65 25.76
CA ASN A 182 3.43 -7.81 25.12
C ASN A 182 2.88 -6.43 24.74
N ILE A 183 1.67 -6.37 24.17
CA ILE A 183 1.01 -5.10 23.82
C ILE A 183 0.72 -4.29 25.08
N LYS A 184 0.14 -4.90 26.13
CA LYS A 184 -0.11 -4.26 27.43
C LYS A 184 1.15 -3.67 28.04
N ARG A 185 2.25 -4.44 28.03
CA ARG A 185 3.57 -4.00 28.49
C ARG A 185 4.10 -2.83 27.64
N VAL A 186 3.97 -2.89 26.33
CA VAL A 186 4.42 -1.82 25.43
C VAL A 186 3.69 -0.50 25.74
N ILE A 187 2.36 -0.56 25.86
CA ILE A 187 1.53 0.62 26.14
C ILE A 187 1.90 1.23 27.50
N LYS A 188 2.08 0.38 28.52
CA LYS A 188 2.38 0.85 29.88
C LYS A 188 3.82 1.32 30.08
N ASP A 189 4.78 0.60 29.52
CA ASP A 189 6.18 0.75 29.90
C ASP A 189 7.05 1.33 28.78
N ASP A 190 6.76 1.03 27.51
CA ASP A 190 7.62 1.42 26.38
C ASP A 190 7.16 2.73 25.74
N PHE A 191 5.84 2.95 25.60
CA PHE A 191 5.29 4.19 25.05
C PHE A 191 5.67 5.42 25.90
N PRO A 192 5.52 5.44 27.23
CA PRO A 192 5.91 6.60 28.04
C PRO A 192 7.40 6.91 27.94
N LYS A 193 8.27 5.89 27.90
CA LYS A 193 9.73 6.06 27.72
C LYS A 193 10.09 6.70 26.38
N ARG A 194 9.20 6.60 25.38
CA ARG A 194 9.34 7.20 24.05
C ARG A 194 8.59 8.52 23.92
N GLY A 195 8.02 9.04 25.01
CA GLY A 195 7.23 10.29 25.00
C GLY A 195 5.91 10.17 24.25
N ILE A 196 5.36 8.96 24.12
CA ILE A 196 4.04 8.71 23.54
C ILE A 196 3.04 8.67 24.69
N ASN A 197 2.12 9.64 24.70
CA ASN A 197 0.94 9.62 25.57
C ASN A 197 -0.25 9.07 24.79
N ILE A 198 -0.86 8.00 25.30
CA ILE A 198 -2.03 7.33 24.71
C ILE A 198 -3.24 8.24 24.52
N ASP A 199 -3.39 9.29 25.35
CA ASP A 199 -4.49 10.26 25.23
C ASP A 199 -4.46 11.06 23.92
N ASN A 200 -3.30 11.10 23.26
CA ASN A 200 -3.11 11.76 21.97
C ASN A 200 -2.89 10.75 20.84
N CYS A 201 -3.25 9.48 21.07
CA CYS A 201 -3.28 8.46 20.03
C CYS A 201 -4.66 8.43 19.36
N THR A 202 -4.67 8.31 18.05
CA THR A 202 -5.85 7.98 17.24
C THR A 202 -5.65 6.59 16.68
N LEU A 203 -6.63 5.73 16.90
CA LEU A 203 -6.66 4.35 16.41
C LEU A 203 -7.44 4.26 15.10
N GLU A 204 -6.96 3.39 14.22
CA GLU A 204 -7.56 3.14 12.91
C GLU A 204 -7.82 4.38 11.99
N PRO A 205 -7.00 5.46 12.00
CA PRO A 205 -7.26 6.59 11.12
C PRO A 205 -7.01 6.19 9.66
N SER A 206 -7.92 6.63 8.77
CA SER A 206 -7.85 6.37 7.33
C SER A 206 -7.38 7.62 6.58
N PHE A 207 -6.48 7.41 5.62
CA PHE A 207 -5.91 8.47 4.79
C PHE A 207 -6.09 8.15 3.31
N PHE A 208 -6.32 9.20 2.52
CA PHE A 208 -6.40 9.16 1.07
C PHE A 208 -5.46 10.23 0.53
N SER A 209 -4.59 9.85 -0.41
CA SER A 209 -3.61 10.74 -1.01
C SER A 209 -3.73 10.73 -2.52
N ALA A 210 -4.53 11.65 -3.05
CA ALA A 210 -4.57 11.98 -4.47
C ALA A 210 -3.28 12.66 -4.95
N LYS A 211 -2.32 12.94 -4.04
CA LYS A 211 -0.97 13.39 -4.38
C LYS A 211 -0.13 12.24 -4.95
N TYR A 212 -0.07 11.10 -4.25
CA TYR A 212 0.76 9.94 -4.62
C TYR A 212 -0.04 8.73 -5.14
N GLY A 213 -1.36 8.79 -5.12
CA GLY A 213 -2.22 7.69 -5.55
C GLY A 213 -2.25 6.52 -4.57
N PHE A 214 -2.31 6.82 -3.27
CA PHE A 214 -2.40 5.83 -2.20
C PHE A 214 -3.59 6.07 -1.27
N GLN A 215 -4.06 5.00 -0.65
CA GLN A 215 -4.97 5.04 0.48
C GLN A 215 -4.54 4.01 1.54
N GLY A 216 -5.01 4.17 2.77
CA GLY A 216 -4.80 3.14 3.79
C GLY A 216 -5.27 3.55 5.17
N ARG A 217 -5.43 2.53 6.01
CA ARG A 217 -5.76 2.65 7.43
C ARG A 217 -4.54 2.29 8.25
N LEU A 218 -4.14 3.17 9.17
CA LEU A 218 -3.05 2.92 10.12
C LEU A 218 -3.61 2.17 11.32
N ASP A 219 -2.80 1.37 12.01
CA ASP A 219 -3.23 0.83 13.31
C ASP A 219 -3.26 1.95 14.37
N MET A 220 -2.19 2.75 14.48
CA MET A 220 -2.14 3.86 15.44
C MET A 220 -1.34 5.07 14.93
N LEU A 221 -1.88 6.27 15.19
CA LEU A 221 -1.22 7.56 14.96
C LEU A 221 -1.15 8.34 16.28
N TYR A 222 0.05 8.68 16.72
CA TYR A 222 0.27 9.63 17.81
C TYR A 222 0.55 11.02 17.24
N THR A 223 -0.18 12.03 17.69
CA THR A 223 0.06 13.44 17.37
C THR A 223 0.51 14.18 18.62
N HIS A 224 1.65 14.86 18.54
CA HIS A 224 2.15 15.57 19.72
C HIS A 224 1.31 16.84 19.96
N PRO A 225 0.79 17.09 21.18
CA PRO A 225 -0.14 18.21 21.42
C PRO A 225 0.49 19.60 21.21
N ASN A 226 1.79 19.73 21.49
CA ASN A 226 2.50 21.02 21.45
C ASN A 226 3.45 21.18 20.26
N THR A 227 3.52 20.20 19.35
CA THR A 227 4.44 20.26 18.20
C THR A 227 3.75 19.68 16.98
N THR A 228 4.32 19.90 15.81
CA THR A 228 3.87 19.25 14.57
C THR A 228 4.48 17.85 14.41
N ASN A 229 5.05 17.25 15.46
CA ASN A 229 5.57 15.89 15.36
C ASN A 229 4.44 14.87 15.38
N ALA A 230 4.55 13.86 14.53
CA ALA A 230 3.64 12.72 14.53
C ALA A 230 4.44 11.41 14.53
N SER A 231 3.86 10.37 15.11
CA SER A 231 4.44 9.03 15.12
C SER A 231 3.41 8.00 14.65
N ILE A 232 3.74 7.32 13.56
CA ILE A 232 3.01 6.16 13.06
C ILE A 232 3.49 4.92 13.79
N ILE A 233 2.58 4.11 14.29
CA ILE A 233 2.87 2.79 14.86
C ILE A 233 2.01 1.75 14.15
N GLU A 234 2.66 0.94 13.31
CA GLU A 234 2.04 -0.19 12.61
C GLU A 234 2.22 -1.47 13.43
N LEU A 235 1.15 -2.21 13.70
CA LEU A 235 1.15 -3.45 14.46
C LEU A 235 1.41 -4.65 13.54
N LYS A 236 2.33 -5.53 13.95
CA LYS A 236 2.55 -6.84 13.32
C LYS A 236 2.50 -7.95 14.38
N SER A 237 1.53 -8.85 14.25
CA SER A 237 1.28 -9.96 15.19
C SER A 237 2.02 -11.26 14.83
N GLY A 238 2.42 -11.38 13.56
CA GLY A 238 3.05 -12.57 12.98
C GLY A 238 4.47 -12.82 13.49
N LYS A 239 5.19 -13.71 12.81
CA LYS A 239 6.58 -14.04 13.16
C LYS A 239 7.48 -12.80 13.02
N LEU A 240 8.52 -12.76 13.84
CA LEU A 240 9.56 -11.73 13.72
C LEU A 240 10.31 -11.87 12.38
N PRO A 241 10.78 -10.76 11.79
CA PRO A 241 11.64 -10.79 10.62
C PRO A 241 12.88 -11.65 10.86
N TYR A 242 13.35 -12.36 9.82
CA TYR A 242 14.56 -13.16 9.91
C TYR A 242 15.83 -12.28 9.72
N PRO A 243 16.89 -12.50 10.51
CA PRO A 243 16.96 -13.42 11.65
C PRO A 243 16.23 -12.86 12.89
N SER A 244 15.46 -13.70 13.58
CA SER A 244 14.54 -13.26 14.66
C SER A 244 15.23 -12.68 15.90
N HIS A 245 16.51 -13.01 16.11
CA HIS A 245 17.32 -12.46 17.20
C HIS A 245 17.82 -11.05 16.93
N ASP A 246 17.78 -10.57 15.69
CA ASP A 246 18.12 -9.19 15.35
C ASP A 246 16.91 -8.28 15.62
N ASN A 247 17.01 -7.51 16.71
CA ASN A 247 15.97 -6.59 17.15
C ASN A 247 15.89 -5.29 16.31
N THR A 248 16.83 -5.08 15.37
CA THR A 248 16.82 -3.95 14.44
C THR A 248 16.15 -4.29 13.12
N LYS A 249 16.04 -5.58 12.79
CA LYS A 249 15.51 -6.05 11.50
C LYS A 249 14.03 -5.69 11.33
N ILE A 250 13.68 -5.21 10.14
CA ILE A 250 12.30 -4.96 9.72
C ILE A 250 12.10 -5.70 8.39
N GLY A 251 10.96 -6.40 8.23
CA GLY A 251 10.59 -7.01 6.96
C GLY A 251 10.39 -5.95 5.87
N LEU A 252 10.82 -6.22 4.64
CA LEU A 252 10.79 -5.22 3.57
C LEU A 252 9.37 -4.70 3.30
N ASN A 253 8.38 -5.59 3.18
CA ASN A 253 6.97 -5.21 3.02
C ASN A 253 6.47 -4.32 4.18
N HIS A 254 6.79 -4.66 5.43
CA HIS A 254 6.41 -3.84 6.59
C HIS A 254 7.04 -2.45 6.52
N LYS A 255 8.31 -2.36 6.09
CA LYS A 255 9.00 -1.09 5.89
C LYS A 255 8.32 -0.25 4.82
N VAL A 256 8.00 -0.85 3.67
CA VAL A 256 7.30 -0.18 2.56
C VAL A 256 5.95 0.34 3.01
N GLN A 257 5.17 -0.45 3.74
CA GLN A 257 3.87 -0.02 4.26
C GLN A 257 3.99 1.26 5.11
N THR A 258 4.97 1.30 6.02
CA THR A 258 5.21 2.51 6.84
C THR A 258 5.65 3.73 6.04
N TYR A 259 6.37 3.55 4.93
CA TYR A 259 6.70 4.66 4.03
C TYR A 259 5.48 5.22 3.32
N VAL A 260 4.59 4.35 2.85
CA VAL A 260 3.36 4.78 2.18
C VAL A 260 2.48 5.55 3.16
N TYR A 261 2.32 5.09 4.41
CA TYR A 261 1.61 5.85 5.43
C TYR A 261 2.22 7.23 5.69
N ARG A 262 3.55 7.31 5.74
CA ARG A 262 4.23 8.60 5.88
C ARG A 262 3.93 9.52 4.70
N LEU A 263 4.05 9.04 3.46
CA LEU A 263 3.74 9.84 2.26
C LEU A 263 2.30 10.38 2.31
N MET A 264 1.34 9.56 2.74
CA MET A 264 -0.05 9.98 2.88
C MET A 264 -0.23 11.05 3.96
N ILE A 265 0.37 10.88 5.13
CA ILE A 265 0.31 11.85 6.24
C ILE A 265 1.01 13.17 5.83
N ASP A 266 2.19 13.09 5.23
CA ASP A 266 2.93 14.25 4.72
C ASP A 266 2.09 15.02 3.67
N SER A 267 1.22 14.34 2.91
CA SER A 267 0.32 14.99 1.95
C SER A 267 -0.86 15.73 2.58
N VAL A 268 -1.28 15.34 3.79
CA VAL A 268 -2.36 16.01 4.52
C VAL A 268 -1.84 17.19 5.32
N PHE A 269 -0.69 17.01 5.98
CA PHE A 269 -0.19 18.00 6.93
C PHE A 269 0.96 18.89 6.38
N GLY A 270 1.53 18.55 5.23
CA GLY A 270 2.57 19.31 4.52
C GLY A 270 4.01 18.94 4.96
N ARG A 271 4.89 18.73 3.98
CA ARG A 271 6.28 18.26 4.17
C ARG A 271 7.17 19.17 5.02
N SER A 272 6.95 20.48 4.98
CA SER A 272 7.75 21.46 5.73
C SER A 272 7.29 21.64 7.18
N LYS A 273 6.14 21.06 7.55
CA LYS A 273 5.52 21.29 8.86
C LYS A 273 5.69 20.09 9.79
N HIS A 274 5.71 18.85 9.31
CA HIS A 274 5.66 17.67 10.19
C HIS A 274 6.92 16.80 10.14
N ASN A 275 7.46 16.48 11.32
CA ASN A 275 8.46 15.42 11.47
C ASN A 275 7.73 14.10 11.78
N VAL A 276 7.34 13.37 10.73
CA VAL A 276 6.64 12.10 10.86
C VAL A 276 7.63 10.96 11.06
N ASN A 277 7.65 10.41 12.27
CA ASN A 277 8.37 9.19 12.58
C ASN A 277 7.48 7.99 12.27
N ALA A 278 8.06 6.91 11.73
CA ALA A 278 7.34 5.67 11.54
C ALA A 278 8.04 4.53 12.29
N SER A 279 7.26 3.72 12.99
CA SER A 279 7.73 2.56 13.73
C SER A 279 6.78 1.39 13.54
N ILE A 280 7.31 0.19 13.74
CA ILE A 280 6.54 -1.05 13.71
C ILE A 280 6.57 -1.67 15.09
N LEU A 281 5.39 -1.98 15.62
CA LEU A 281 5.18 -2.74 16.83
C LEU A 281 5.08 -4.23 16.48
N TYR A 282 6.15 -4.98 16.69
CA TYR A 282 6.14 -6.44 16.59
C TYR A 282 5.64 -7.05 17.89
N ALA A 283 4.35 -7.38 17.96
CA ALA A 283 3.74 -7.95 19.17
C ALA A 283 4.33 -9.32 19.56
N ALA A 284 5.02 -9.99 18.62
CA ALA A 284 5.69 -11.27 18.88
C ALA A 284 7.01 -11.17 19.65
N ALA A 285 7.65 -10.00 19.69
CA ALA A 285 8.90 -9.83 20.44
C ALA A 285 8.63 -9.97 21.95
N SER A 286 9.44 -10.77 22.64
CA SER A 286 9.24 -11.08 24.07
C SER A 286 10.16 -10.27 24.97
N THR A 287 11.26 -9.74 24.45
CA THR A 287 12.19 -8.91 25.21
C THR A 287 11.65 -7.50 25.37
N PRO A 288 11.50 -6.97 26.60
CA PRO A 288 11.10 -5.60 26.80
C PRO A 288 12.00 -4.59 26.07
N GLY A 289 11.39 -3.59 25.41
CA GLY A 289 12.10 -2.59 24.61
C GLY A 289 12.36 -2.96 23.14
N GLU A 290 12.25 -4.25 22.76
CA GLU A 290 12.54 -4.72 21.39
C GLU A 290 11.30 -4.78 20.46
N ASN A 291 10.12 -4.57 21.01
CA ASN A 291 8.86 -4.63 20.28
C ASN A 291 8.70 -3.49 19.26
N ILE A 292 9.20 -2.29 19.54
CA ILE A 292 9.04 -1.12 18.68
C ILE A 292 10.33 -0.87 17.89
N ARG A 293 10.28 -1.10 16.57
CA ARG A 293 11.41 -0.93 15.65
C ARG A 293 11.18 0.28 14.75
N LYS A 294 12.14 1.21 14.70
CA LYS A 294 12.01 2.44 13.88
C LYS A 294 12.27 2.14 12.41
N ALA A 295 11.34 2.53 11.54
CA ALA A 295 11.53 2.45 10.09
C ALA A 295 12.30 3.71 9.62
N THR A 296 13.58 3.53 9.27
CA THR A 296 14.43 4.62 8.78
C THR A 296 14.23 4.88 7.30
N LEU A 297 14.25 6.16 6.90
CA LEU A 297 14.11 6.63 5.51
C LEU A 297 15.23 6.20 4.58
N ASN A 298 14.87 5.96 3.33
CA ASN A 298 15.74 5.71 2.20
C ASN A 298 15.03 6.21 0.94
N SER A 299 15.53 7.31 0.36
CA SER A 299 14.94 7.98 -0.80
C SER A 299 14.89 7.10 -2.04
N VAL A 300 15.83 6.18 -2.23
CA VAL A 300 15.85 5.24 -3.36
C VAL A 300 14.68 4.26 -3.27
N ILE A 301 14.40 3.74 -2.07
CA ILE A 301 13.25 2.86 -1.83
C ILE A 301 11.95 3.63 -2.08
N GLU A 302 11.86 4.88 -1.62
CA GLU A 302 10.66 5.72 -1.83
C GLU A 302 10.33 5.92 -3.31
N LYS A 303 11.32 6.27 -4.14
CA LYS A 303 11.13 6.38 -5.61
C LYS A 303 10.78 5.03 -6.23
N SER A 304 11.38 3.95 -5.76
CA SER A 304 11.08 2.60 -6.22
C SER A 304 9.62 2.20 -5.91
N ILE A 305 9.08 2.58 -4.75
CA ILE A 305 7.66 2.36 -4.39
C ILE A 305 6.74 3.09 -5.36
N LEU A 306 7.01 4.37 -5.62
CA LEU A 306 6.18 5.19 -6.51
C LEU A 306 6.28 4.71 -7.97
N ASN A 307 7.47 4.29 -8.42
CA ASN A 307 7.63 3.69 -9.74
C ASN A 307 6.90 2.33 -9.86
N LEU A 308 7.00 1.45 -8.85
CA LEU A 308 6.27 0.17 -8.84
C LEU A 308 4.76 0.40 -8.87
N ARG A 309 4.27 1.43 -8.17
CA ARG A 309 2.88 1.86 -8.23
C ARG A 309 2.48 2.27 -9.67
N ASN A 310 3.29 3.07 -10.36
CA ASN A 310 3.02 3.39 -11.77
C ASN A 310 2.98 2.13 -12.65
N GLN A 311 3.87 1.16 -12.43
CA GLN A 311 3.86 -0.13 -13.15
C GLN A 311 2.59 -0.94 -12.89
N ILE A 312 2.05 -0.92 -11.67
CA ILE A 312 0.74 -1.53 -11.38
C ILE A 312 -0.34 -0.87 -12.23
N ILE A 313 -0.40 0.46 -12.26
CA ILE A 313 -1.37 1.19 -13.08
C ILE A 313 -1.23 0.88 -14.57
N ILE A 314 0.00 0.77 -15.08
CA ILE A 314 0.27 0.36 -16.47
C ILE A 314 -0.32 -1.02 -16.75
N ASN A 315 -0.15 -1.98 -15.84
CA ASN A 315 -0.72 -3.32 -15.99
C ASN A 315 -2.27 -3.28 -15.99
N GLU A 316 -2.88 -2.51 -15.09
CA GLU A 316 -4.34 -2.31 -15.05
C GLU A 316 -4.84 -1.68 -16.36
N TYR A 317 -4.13 -0.66 -16.86
CA TYR A 317 -4.48 0.00 -18.11
C TYR A 317 -4.43 -0.97 -19.30
N LYS A 318 -3.39 -1.80 -19.40
CA LYS A 318 -3.25 -2.85 -20.43
C LYS A 318 -4.38 -3.88 -20.36
N ILE A 319 -4.81 -4.27 -19.16
CA ILE A 319 -5.95 -5.19 -18.98
C ILE A 319 -7.24 -4.55 -19.52
N ILE A 320 -7.49 -3.28 -19.20
CA ILE A 320 -8.77 -2.62 -19.51
C ILE A 320 -8.88 -2.23 -20.99
N HIS A 321 -7.81 -1.66 -21.56
CA HIS A 321 -7.82 -1.12 -22.92
C HIS A 321 -7.25 -2.09 -23.97
N GLY A 322 -6.53 -3.13 -23.54
CA GLY A 322 -5.99 -4.15 -24.43
C GLY A 322 -7.03 -5.16 -24.91
N ASN A 323 -6.57 -6.24 -25.53
CA ASN A 323 -7.39 -7.39 -25.90
C ASN A 323 -7.21 -8.53 -24.88
N THR A 324 -7.69 -9.74 -25.18
CA THR A 324 -7.46 -10.92 -24.31
C THR A 324 -5.98 -11.30 -24.21
N ASP A 325 -5.20 -11.02 -25.26
CA ASP A 325 -3.77 -11.33 -25.33
C ASP A 325 -2.99 -10.49 -24.33
N SER A 326 -3.43 -9.27 -24.02
CA SER A 326 -2.82 -8.42 -22.98
C SER A 326 -2.92 -9.04 -21.58
N VAL A 327 -4.01 -9.76 -21.28
CA VAL A 327 -4.15 -10.51 -20.03
C VAL A 327 -3.26 -11.75 -20.06
N GLU A 328 -3.22 -12.45 -21.18
CA GLU A 328 -2.36 -13.61 -21.38
C GLU A 328 -0.88 -13.26 -21.23
N GLU A 329 -0.44 -12.12 -21.77
CA GLU A 329 0.93 -11.62 -21.65
C GLU A 329 1.33 -11.38 -20.19
N LEU A 330 0.43 -10.87 -19.35
CA LEU A 330 0.68 -10.71 -17.91
C LEU A 330 0.87 -12.06 -17.22
N PHE A 331 0.03 -13.05 -17.54
CA PHE A 331 0.20 -14.42 -17.03
C PHE A 331 1.54 -15.01 -17.48
N ASN A 332 1.86 -14.90 -18.77
CA ASN A 332 3.12 -15.40 -19.32
C ASN A 332 4.32 -14.73 -18.65
N THR A 333 4.27 -13.41 -18.43
CA THR A 333 5.32 -12.68 -17.72
C THR A 333 5.50 -13.20 -16.29
N MET A 334 4.39 -13.45 -15.58
CA MET A 334 4.40 -14.02 -14.23
C MET A 334 5.00 -15.43 -14.21
N PHE A 335 4.70 -16.27 -15.20
CA PHE A 335 5.25 -17.62 -15.34
C PHE A 335 6.73 -17.61 -15.74
N HIS A 336 7.15 -16.69 -16.59
CA HIS A 336 8.57 -16.54 -16.93
C HIS A 336 9.40 -16.05 -15.75
N GLN A 337 8.83 -15.21 -14.88
CA GLN A 337 9.51 -14.71 -13.68
C GLN A 337 9.94 -15.86 -12.74
N THR A 338 9.15 -16.92 -12.62
CA THR A 338 9.50 -18.11 -11.81
C THR A 338 10.51 -19.03 -12.44
N LYS A 339 10.67 -18.98 -13.77
CA LYS A 339 11.65 -19.76 -14.54
C LYS A 339 12.99 -19.05 -14.71
N SER A 340 13.10 -17.80 -14.25
CA SER A 340 14.33 -17.02 -14.28
C SER A 340 15.41 -17.61 -13.36
N ASN A 341 16.68 -17.25 -13.57
CA ASN A 341 17.82 -17.70 -12.75
C ASN A 341 17.83 -17.16 -11.30
N GLN A 342 16.75 -16.50 -10.86
CA GLN A 342 16.61 -15.99 -9.50
C GLN A 342 16.20 -17.12 -8.54
N ARG A 343 16.90 -17.24 -7.41
CA ARG A 343 16.59 -18.25 -6.38
C ARG A 343 15.31 -17.85 -5.61
N LEU A 344 14.16 -18.20 -6.15
CA LEU A 344 12.86 -17.94 -5.54
C LEU A 344 12.47 -19.05 -4.54
N PRO A 345 11.72 -18.73 -3.46
CA PRO A 345 11.24 -19.73 -2.52
C PRO A 345 10.29 -20.74 -3.17
N GLN A 346 10.41 -22.02 -2.80
CA GLN A 346 9.60 -23.08 -3.38
C GLN A 346 8.09 -22.86 -3.21
N PHE A 347 7.65 -22.29 -2.08
CA PHE A 347 6.24 -22.00 -1.86
C PHE A 347 5.69 -21.00 -2.89
N TYR A 348 6.49 -20.01 -3.30
CA TYR A 348 6.11 -19.01 -4.29
C TYR A 348 6.01 -19.66 -5.68
N ILE A 349 7.04 -20.43 -6.06
CA ILE A 349 7.07 -21.18 -7.32
C ILE A 349 5.85 -22.12 -7.41
N ASN A 350 5.57 -22.87 -6.35
CA ASN A 350 4.43 -23.80 -6.33
C ASN A 350 3.09 -23.09 -6.52
N ARG A 351 2.89 -21.90 -5.94
CA ARG A 351 1.67 -21.11 -6.14
C ARG A 351 1.50 -20.69 -7.59
N ILE A 352 2.56 -20.19 -8.23
CA ILE A 352 2.51 -19.77 -9.64
C ILE A 352 2.32 -20.97 -10.57
N ASN A 353 3.04 -22.07 -10.34
CA ASN A 353 2.89 -23.30 -11.14
C ASN A 353 1.48 -23.89 -11.05
N LYS A 354 0.80 -23.75 -9.90
CA LYS A 354 -0.61 -24.16 -9.76
C LYS A 354 -1.50 -23.36 -10.71
N ILE A 355 -1.30 -22.04 -10.81
CA ILE A 355 -2.05 -21.19 -11.74
C ILE A 355 -1.71 -21.57 -13.20
N GLU A 356 -0.42 -21.75 -13.51
CA GLU A 356 0.04 -22.13 -14.85
C GLU A 356 -0.55 -23.47 -15.31
N SER A 357 -0.55 -24.48 -14.44
CA SER A 357 -1.14 -25.79 -14.72
C SER A 357 -2.62 -25.69 -15.02
N ILE A 358 -3.39 -25.00 -14.16
CA ILE A 358 -4.84 -24.83 -14.35
C ILE A 358 -5.13 -24.16 -15.69
N LEU A 359 -4.42 -23.07 -16.03
CA LEU A 359 -4.63 -22.36 -17.30
C LEU A 359 -4.18 -23.15 -18.52
N SER A 360 -3.21 -24.06 -18.38
CA SER A 360 -2.74 -24.94 -19.45
C SER A 360 -3.73 -26.08 -19.72
N ASP A 361 -4.45 -26.52 -18.69
CA ASP A 361 -5.46 -27.58 -18.78
C ASP A 361 -6.83 -27.05 -19.27
N CYS A 362 -7.06 -25.74 -19.24
CA CYS A 362 -8.27 -25.12 -19.77
C CYS A 362 -8.38 -25.27 -21.30
N SER A 363 -9.61 -25.53 -21.76
CA SER A 363 -9.94 -25.37 -23.18
C SER A 363 -9.79 -23.91 -23.63
N TYR A 364 -9.69 -23.71 -24.95
CA TYR A 364 -9.64 -22.37 -25.54
C TYR A 364 -10.82 -21.48 -25.10
N ILE A 365 -12.03 -22.05 -24.99
CA ILE A 365 -13.24 -21.31 -24.61
C ILE A 365 -13.17 -20.89 -23.14
N GLU A 366 -12.79 -21.79 -22.23
CA GLU A 366 -12.67 -21.49 -20.80
C GLU A 366 -11.62 -20.41 -20.54
N LYS A 367 -10.45 -20.54 -21.19
CA LYS A 367 -9.37 -19.56 -21.07
C LYS A 367 -9.78 -18.19 -21.60
N THR A 368 -10.43 -18.15 -22.77
CA THR A 368 -10.95 -16.90 -23.36
C THR A 368 -12.02 -16.26 -22.48
N TYR A 369 -12.94 -17.06 -21.94
CA TYR A 369 -13.97 -16.59 -21.01
C TYR A 369 -13.33 -15.98 -19.76
N PHE A 370 -12.37 -16.69 -19.15
CA PHE A 370 -11.69 -16.24 -17.94
C PHE A 370 -10.93 -14.92 -18.17
N TYR A 371 -10.21 -14.78 -19.28
CA TYR A 371 -9.51 -13.54 -19.61
C TYR A 371 -10.48 -12.39 -19.85
N ARG A 372 -11.59 -12.61 -20.56
CA ARG A 372 -12.65 -11.60 -20.71
C ARG A 372 -13.27 -11.21 -19.37
N TYR A 373 -13.46 -12.17 -18.46
CA TYR A 373 -13.98 -11.92 -17.13
C TYR A 373 -13.03 -11.05 -16.30
N ILE A 374 -11.71 -11.32 -16.32
CA ILE A 374 -10.70 -10.46 -15.68
C ILE A 374 -10.78 -9.04 -16.22
N LYS A 375 -10.87 -8.86 -17.54
CA LYS A 375 -11.01 -7.53 -18.15
C LYS A 375 -12.27 -6.82 -17.67
N PHE A 376 -13.40 -7.51 -17.68
CA PHE A 376 -14.67 -6.97 -17.23
C PHE A 376 -14.57 -6.48 -15.77
N ILE A 377 -14.14 -7.34 -14.84
CA ILE A 377 -14.00 -6.97 -13.43
C ILE A 377 -13.00 -5.83 -13.23
N SER A 378 -11.86 -5.85 -13.94
CA SER A 378 -10.85 -4.80 -13.82
C SER A 378 -11.39 -3.45 -14.30
N ARG A 379 -12.21 -3.43 -15.36
CA ARG A 379 -12.87 -2.23 -15.85
C ARG A 379 -13.90 -1.70 -14.84
N GLU A 380 -14.74 -2.56 -14.26
CA GLU A 380 -15.70 -2.16 -13.23
C GLU A 380 -15.01 -1.58 -11.98
N LEU A 381 -13.93 -2.22 -11.52
CA LEU A 381 -13.13 -1.71 -10.39
C LEU A 381 -12.46 -0.37 -10.71
N TYR A 382 -11.98 -0.19 -11.94
CA TYR A 382 -11.40 1.07 -12.40
C TYR A 382 -12.46 2.17 -12.43
N HIS A 383 -13.65 1.90 -12.99
CA HIS A 383 -14.77 2.84 -12.99
C HIS A 383 -15.22 3.23 -11.58
N GLN A 384 -15.29 2.27 -10.66
CA GLN A 384 -15.61 2.56 -9.26
C GLN A 384 -14.60 3.55 -8.65
N LYS A 385 -13.31 3.40 -8.96
CA LYS A 385 -12.25 4.26 -8.40
C LYS A 385 -12.27 5.66 -9.00
N ILE A 386 -12.27 5.78 -10.33
CA ILE A 386 -12.01 7.08 -10.98
C ILE A 386 -13.19 7.67 -11.75
N GLY A 387 -14.25 6.89 -12.00
CA GLY A 387 -15.43 7.28 -12.76
C GLY A 387 -15.42 6.75 -14.19
N ASP A 388 -16.25 7.33 -15.04
CA ASP A 388 -16.28 6.96 -16.46
C ASP A 388 -14.92 7.24 -17.14
N ILE A 389 -14.53 6.39 -18.09
CA ILE A 389 -13.28 6.51 -18.85
C ILE A 389 -13.27 7.82 -19.66
N GLU A 390 -14.46 8.27 -20.10
CA GLU A 390 -14.66 9.57 -20.78
C GLU A 390 -15.00 10.71 -19.81
N TYR A 391 -15.08 10.43 -18.50
CA TYR A 391 -15.36 11.41 -17.43
C TYR A 391 -16.63 12.26 -17.63
N GLU A 392 -17.61 11.79 -18.42
CA GLU A 392 -18.85 12.54 -18.65
C GLU A 392 -19.71 12.66 -17.39
N THR A 393 -19.53 11.77 -16.41
CA THR A 393 -20.26 11.80 -15.14
C THR A 393 -19.33 11.67 -13.91
N PRO A 394 -19.50 12.51 -12.88
CA PRO A 394 -18.66 12.50 -11.67
C PRO A 394 -19.15 11.41 -10.69
N THR A 395 -19.05 10.14 -11.08
CA THR A 395 -19.65 9.00 -10.35
C THR A 395 -18.65 8.15 -9.56
N GLY A 396 -17.36 8.21 -9.91
CA GLY A 396 -16.30 7.46 -9.20
C GLY A 396 -15.91 8.09 -7.86
N VAL A 397 -15.20 7.32 -7.02
CA VAL A 397 -14.69 7.80 -5.71
C VAL A 397 -13.82 9.06 -5.86
N ALA A 398 -13.06 9.16 -6.96
CA ALA A 398 -12.23 10.32 -7.23
C ALA A 398 -12.99 11.64 -7.39
N SER A 399 -14.30 11.59 -7.68
CA SER A 399 -15.15 12.77 -7.69
C SER A 399 -15.09 13.53 -6.36
N LEU A 400 -14.84 12.84 -5.22
CA LEU A 400 -14.77 13.45 -3.88
C LEU A 400 -13.71 14.56 -3.78
N TRP A 401 -12.57 14.42 -4.46
CA TRP A 401 -11.48 15.40 -4.45
C TRP A 401 -11.28 16.13 -5.79
N ASN A 402 -11.93 15.67 -6.87
CA ASN A 402 -11.86 16.32 -8.18
C ASN A 402 -13.01 17.29 -8.46
N THR A 403 -14.08 17.27 -7.67
CA THR A 403 -15.22 18.18 -7.82
C THR A 403 -15.48 18.96 -6.54
N LYS A 404 -16.20 20.09 -6.66
CA LYS A 404 -16.68 20.85 -5.50
C LYS A 404 -17.91 20.18 -4.91
N PHE A 405 -18.11 20.35 -3.60
CA PHE A 405 -19.32 19.86 -2.93
C PHE A 405 -20.61 20.36 -3.61
N SER A 406 -20.63 21.62 -4.05
CA SER A 406 -21.77 22.22 -4.75
C SER A 406 -22.08 21.60 -6.11
N GLU A 407 -21.10 21.01 -6.78
CA GLU A 407 -21.29 20.29 -8.06
C GLU A 407 -21.93 18.93 -7.80
N ARG A 408 -21.45 18.21 -6.77
CA ARG A 408 -22.01 16.91 -6.36
C ARG A 408 -23.42 17.03 -5.78
N ALA A 409 -23.68 18.04 -4.95
CA ALA A 409 -24.99 18.25 -4.32
C ALA A 409 -26.12 18.52 -5.33
N LYS A 410 -25.79 18.93 -6.56
CA LYS A 410 -26.76 19.12 -7.65
C LYS A 410 -27.01 17.86 -8.48
N ALA A 411 -26.15 16.85 -8.33
CA ALA A 411 -26.24 15.56 -9.03
C ALA A 411 -26.92 14.46 -8.19
N LEU A 412 -27.18 14.74 -6.91
CA LEU A 412 -28.05 13.98 -6.01
C LEU A 412 -29.49 14.49 -6.12
#